data_AF-A0A838BT75-F1
#
_entry.id   AF-A0A838BT75-F1
#
_cell.length_a   1.000
_cell.length_b   1.000
_cell.length_c   1.000
_cell.angle_alpha   90.00
_cell.angle_beta   90.00
_cell.angle_gamma   90.00
#
_symmetry.space_group_name_H-M   'P 1'
#
loop_
_entity.id
_entity.type
_entity.pdbx_description
1 polymer ?
#
loop_
_entity_poly.entity_id
_entity_poly.type
_entity_poly.pdbx_seq_one_letter_code
_entity_poly.pdbx_strand_id
1 'polypeptide(L)'
;MNDNNVPLDELPELSALKQAALSYVTEAFAEAELDGLDGDCMAQAALFAAFTELVATYGEDAVAEYAATLADKIRGGAFSMVGALKH
;
A
#
# COMPACT_ATOMS: atom_id res chain seq x y z
N MET A 1 -31.45 -11.07 -14.31
CA MET A 1 -30.76 -11.54 -13.10
C MET A 1 -29.66 -10.52 -12.84
N ASN A 2 -29.58 -10.02 -11.61
CA ASN A 2 -28.91 -8.77 -11.28
C ASN A 2 -27.40 -8.97 -11.15
N ASP A 3 -26.64 -8.57 -12.19
CA ASP A 3 -25.18 -8.60 -12.21
C ASP A 3 -24.58 -7.42 -11.41
N ASN A 4 -24.89 -7.36 -10.11
CA ASN A 4 -24.19 -6.48 -9.17
C ASN A 4 -22.86 -7.13 -8.76
N ASN A 5 -21.94 -7.26 -9.70
CA ASN A 5 -20.52 -7.47 -9.39
C ASN A 5 -19.82 -6.11 -9.49
N VAL A 6 -20.17 -5.19 -8.59
CA VAL A 6 -19.35 -3.99 -8.37
C VAL A 6 -18.03 -4.50 -7.79
N PRO A 7 -16.88 -4.27 -8.43
CA PRO A 7 -15.59 -4.61 -7.86
C PRO A 7 -15.52 -4.09 -6.42
N LEU A 8 -15.06 -4.90 -5.46
CA LEU A 8 -15.02 -4.50 -4.05
C LEU A 8 -14.24 -3.18 -3.85
N ASP A 9 -13.31 -2.87 -4.75
CA ASP A 9 -12.52 -1.63 -4.79
C ASP A 9 -13.29 -0.38 -5.27
N GLU A 10 -14.48 -0.55 -5.87
CA GLU A 10 -15.36 0.54 -6.32
C GLU A 10 -16.38 0.95 -5.25
N LEU A 11 -16.42 0.28 -4.09
CA LEU A 11 -17.23 0.72 -2.97
C LEU A 11 -16.61 2.00 -2.37
N PRO A 12 -17.29 3.16 -2.43
CA PRO A 12 -16.72 4.44 -1.98
C PRO A 12 -16.23 4.43 -0.53
N GLU A 13 -16.87 3.62 0.32
CA GLU A 13 -16.48 3.45 1.72
C GLU A 13 -15.15 2.69 1.86
N LEU A 14 -14.90 1.67 1.03
CA LEU A 14 -13.65 0.91 1.09
C LEU A 14 -12.48 1.74 0.57
N SER A 15 -12.69 2.54 -0.49
CA SER A 15 -11.67 3.45 -1.00
C SER A 15 -11.37 4.57 0.01
N ALA A 16 -12.39 5.11 0.69
CA ALA A 16 -12.19 6.08 1.77
C ALA A 16 -11.40 5.49 2.95
N LEU A 17 -11.69 4.25 3.37
CA LEU A 17 -10.94 3.56 4.42
C LEU A 17 -9.48 3.32 4.02
N LYS A 18 -9.22 2.87 2.79
CA LYS A 18 -7.87 2.70 2.26
C LYS A 18 -7.11 4.02 2.22
N GLN A 19 -7.76 5.11 1.82
CA GLN A 19 -7.17 6.43 1.80
C GLN A 19 -6.85 6.93 3.22
N ALA A 20 -7.75 6.73 4.18
CA ALA A 20 -7.51 7.09 5.57
C ALA A 20 -6.33 6.30 6.16
N ALA A 21 -6.26 4.98 5.93
CA ALA A 21 -5.13 4.16 6.36
C ALA A 21 -3.80 4.65 5.75
N LEU A 22 -3.80 5.02 4.47
CA LEU A 22 -2.63 5.57 3.80
C LEU A 22 -2.17 6.91 4.41
N SER A 23 -3.12 7.78 4.82
CA SER A 23 -2.78 9.02 5.53
C SER A 23 -2.06 8.73 6.84
N TYR A 24 -2.55 7.80 7.66
CA TYR A 24 -1.88 7.42 8.92
C TYR A 24 -0.46 6.90 8.70
N VAL A 25 -0.25 6.08 7.67
CA VAL A 25 1.10 5.59 7.32
C VAL A 25 1.99 6.75 6.87
N THR A 26 1.47 7.68 6.07
CA THR A 26 2.23 8.84 5.57
C THR A 26 2.62 9.78 6.72
N GLU A 27 1.73 10.01 7.67
CA GLU A 27 2.00 10.78 8.89
C GLU A 27 3.09 10.12 9.74
N ALA A 28 3.02 8.80 9.94
CA ALA A 28 4.06 8.06 10.65
C ALA A 28 5.45 8.18 9.99
N PHE A 29 5.51 8.22 8.65
CA PHE A 29 6.76 8.46 7.93
C PHE A 29 7.29 9.88 8.15
N ALA A 30 6.40 10.89 8.12
CA ALA A 30 6.79 12.28 8.38
C ALA A 30 7.31 12.46 9.82
N GLU A 31 6.68 11.82 10.81
CA GLU A 31 7.15 11.83 12.19
C GLU A 31 8.51 11.13 12.34
N ALA A 32 8.69 9.97 11.72
CA ALA A 32 9.96 9.24 11.72
C ALA A 32 11.11 10.08 11.13
N GLU A 33 10.84 10.84 10.06
CA GLU A 33 11.83 11.75 9.47
C GLU A 33 12.23 12.88 10.43
N LEU A 34 11.26 13.45 11.17
CA LEU A 34 11.53 14.46 12.20
C LEU A 34 12.40 13.93 13.34
N ASP A 35 12.24 12.65 13.68
CA ASP A 35 13.05 11.94 14.67
C ASP A 35 14.44 11.51 14.12
N GLY A 36 14.72 11.78 12.84
CA GLY A 36 15.99 11.50 12.19
C GLY A 36 16.15 10.06 11.71
N LEU A 37 15.06 9.31 11.57
CA LEU A 37 15.09 7.99 10.95
C LEU A 37 15.28 8.10 9.44
N ASP A 38 16.09 7.20 8.90
CA ASP A 38 16.32 7.10 7.46
C ASP A 38 15.06 6.58 6.74
N GLY A 39 14.70 7.24 5.64
CA GLY A 39 13.50 6.93 4.87
C GLY A 39 13.52 5.52 4.27
N ASP A 40 14.69 5.02 3.85
CA ASP A 40 14.81 3.66 3.32
C ASP A 40 14.61 2.62 4.42
N CYS A 41 15.14 2.87 5.62
CA CYS A 41 14.88 2.04 6.80
C CYS A 41 13.39 2.00 7.16
N MET A 42 12.72 3.15 7.15
CA MET A 42 11.28 3.23 7.45
C MET A 42 10.44 2.49 6.39
N ALA A 43 10.79 2.61 5.11
CA ALA A 43 10.12 1.89 4.03
C ALA A 43 10.26 0.38 4.18
N GLN A 44 11.45 -0.13 4.52
CA GLN A 44 11.67 -1.55 4.75
C GLN A 44 10.88 -2.06 5.96
N ALA A 45 10.85 -1.30 7.05
CA ALA A 45 10.08 -1.64 8.24
C ALA A 45 8.57 -1.69 7.95
N ALA A 46 8.05 -0.71 7.19
CA ALA A 46 6.66 -0.67 6.78
C ALA A 46 6.28 -1.86 5.87
N LEU A 47 7.14 -2.23 4.92
CA LEU A 47 6.93 -3.42 4.08
C LEU A 47 6.89 -4.70 4.91
N PHE A 48 7.79 -4.85 5.88
CA PHE A 48 7.80 -6.01 6.78
C PHE A 48 6.51 -6.09 7.61
N ALA A 49 6.09 -4.98 8.21
CA ALA A 49 4.86 -4.92 8.98
C ALA A 49 3.62 -5.24 8.11
N ALA A 50 3.55 -4.65 6.91
CA ALA A 50 2.45 -4.89 5.98
C ALA A 50 2.39 -6.37 5.54
N PHE A 51 3.51 -6.99 5.16
CA PHE A 51 3.50 -8.40 4.79
C PHE A 51 3.19 -9.31 5.98
N THR A 52 3.62 -8.97 7.20
CA THR A 52 3.29 -9.74 8.40
C THR A 52 1.77 -9.77 8.63
N GLU A 53 1.10 -8.62 8.53
CA GLU A 53 -0.36 -8.52 8.68
C GLU A 53 -1.11 -9.26 7.57
N LEU A 54 -0.64 -9.11 6.33
CA LEU A 54 -1.22 -9.82 5.17
C LEU A 54 -1.09 -11.34 5.33
N VAL A 55 0.07 -11.85 5.76
CA VAL A 55 0.28 -13.28 5.97
C VAL A 55 -0.58 -13.79 7.12
N ALA A 56 -0.70 -13.03 8.21
CA ALA A 56 -1.56 -13.38 9.33
C ALA A 56 -3.05 -13.47 8.92
N THR A 57 -3.48 -12.60 8.00
CA THR A 57 -4.88 -12.54 7.54
C THR A 57 -5.20 -13.56 6.45
N TYR A 58 -4.29 -13.76 5.49
CA TYR A 58 -4.57 -14.48 4.24
C TYR A 58 -3.73 -15.75 4.04
N GLY A 59 -2.66 -15.94 4.82
CA GLY A 59 -1.71 -17.06 4.69
C GLY A 59 -0.56 -16.79 3.73
N GLU A 60 0.52 -17.57 3.88
CA GLU A 60 1.79 -17.37 3.14
C GLU A 60 1.63 -17.49 1.62
N ASP A 61 0.94 -18.53 1.15
CA ASP A 61 0.78 -18.81 -0.29
C ASP A 61 0.03 -17.68 -1.01
N ALA A 62 -1.09 -17.21 -0.44
CA ALA A 62 -1.89 -16.13 -1.01
C ALA A 62 -1.10 -14.81 -1.09
N VAL A 63 -0.28 -14.53 -0.08
CA VAL A 63 0.56 -13.32 -0.06
C VAL A 63 1.74 -13.45 -1.01
N ALA A 64 2.31 -14.63 -1.18
CA ALA A 64 3.36 -14.89 -2.17
C ALA A 64 2.85 -14.65 -3.60
N GLU A 65 1.65 -15.15 -3.92
CA GLU A 65 0.99 -14.88 -5.21
C GLU A 65 0.73 -13.39 -5.42
N TYR A 66 0.23 -12.70 -4.40
CA TYR A 66 0.06 -11.23 -4.45
C TYR A 66 1.40 -10.52 -4.70
N ALA A 67 2.45 -10.89 -3.96
CA ALA A 67 3.77 -10.28 -4.05
C ALA A 67 4.42 -10.48 -5.42
N ALA A 68 4.18 -11.62 -6.09
CA ALA A 68 4.65 -11.88 -7.44
C ALA A 68 4.17 -10.82 -8.46
N THR A 69 3.00 -10.22 -8.22
CA THR A 69 2.45 -9.15 -9.08
C THR A 69 3.10 -7.78 -8.86
N LEU A 70 3.81 -7.57 -7.74
CA LEU A 70 4.34 -6.26 -7.37
C LEU A 70 5.42 -5.77 -8.32
N ALA A 71 6.27 -6.68 -8.82
CA ALA A 71 7.34 -6.32 -9.75
C ALA A 71 6.77 -5.68 -11.02
N ASP A 72 5.66 -6.19 -11.54
CA ASP A 72 5.01 -5.65 -12.73
C ASP A 72 4.30 -4.33 -12.44
N LYS A 73 3.67 -4.19 -11.26
CA LYS A 73 3.09 -2.92 -10.81
C LYS A 73 4.14 -1.82 -10.68
N ILE A 74 5.30 -2.13 -10.10
CA ILE A 74 6.42 -1.19 -9.96
C ILE A 74 6.91 -0.75 -11.34
N ARG A 75 7.17 -1.69 -12.25
CA ARG A 75 7.61 -1.38 -13.63
C ARG A 75 6.55 -0.63 -14.42
N GLY A 76 5.27 -0.88 -14.13
CA GLY A 76 4.13 -0.16 -14.69
C GLY A 76 3.93 1.25 -14.11
N GLY A 77 4.75 1.67 -13.14
CA GLY A 77 4.66 2.99 -12.53
C GLY A 77 3.50 3.16 -11.55
N ALA A 78 2.89 2.08 -11.06
CA ALA A 78 1.74 2.14 -10.14
C ALA A 78 2.04 2.88 -8.83
N PHE A 79 3.32 2.96 -8.44
CA PHE A 79 3.80 3.64 -7.24
C PHE A 79 4.55 4.94 -7.56
N SER A 80 4.76 5.24 -8.84
CA SER A 80 5.33 6.51 -9.25
C SER A 80 4.19 7.52 -9.31
N MET A 81 4.15 8.47 -8.37
CA MET A 81 3.20 9.58 -8.44
C MET A 81 3.35 10.31 -9.78
N VAL A 82 2.36 10.16 -10.67
CA VAL A 82 2.15 11.03 -11.84
C VAL A 82 1.78 12.40 -11.30
N GLY A 83 2.78 13.16 -10.87
CA GLY A 83 2.54 14.39 -10.11
C GLY A 83 3.76 15.05 -9.48
N ALA A 84 4.96 14.46 -9.53
CA ALA A 84 6.19 15.23 -9.29
C ALA A 84 6.51 16.12 -10.52
N LEU A 85 5.58 17.02 -10.87
CA LEU A 85 5.85 18.14 -11.74
C LEU A 85 6.72 19.15 -10.96
N LYS A 86 8.03 19.00 -11.15
CA LYS A 86 9.02 20.04 -11.48
C LYS A 86 8.92 21.38 -10.73
N HIS A 87 9.97 21.64 -9.93
CA HIS A 87 10.60 22.94 -9.59
C HIS A 87 9.72 24.05 -8.99
#